data_AF-A0A7J6SEC7-F1
#
_entry.id   AF-A0A7J6SEC7-F1
#
_cell.length_a   1.000
_cell.length_b   1.000
_cell.length_c   1.000
_cell.angle_alpha   90.00
_cell.angle_beta   90.00
_cell.angle_gamma   90.00
#
_symmetry.space_group_name_H-M   'P 1'
#
loop_
_entity.id
_entity.type
_entity.pdbx_description
1 polymer ?
#
loop_
_entity_poly.entity_id
_entity_poly.type
_entity_poly.pdbx_seq_one_letter_code
_entity_poly.pdbx_strand_id
1 'polypeptide(L)'
;MVVDESAALESLDRYLAVRKTVADSGCDCLVLVCGPDGSLNSGSVQCALHLLYGTSGRELIGSEFSDMADELSELFMIVSGKEGSWSTIFCQDAVVSKVSAMTRLWPSTLVFSADMDKDIDTYDSQKTAAFIRALSGTTRIAVCPSCESSISSRSIEAAGGVGCQYWARK
;
A
#
# COMPACT_ATOMS: atom_id res chain seq x y z
N MET A 1 10.44 15.89 -11.92
CA MET A 1 9.60 16.61 -10.95
C MET A 1 10.35 16.68 -9.63
N VAL A 2 10.57 17.88 -9.09
CA VAL A 2 11.11 18.04 -7.74
C VAL A 2 9.97 17.77 -6.77
N VAL A 3 10.04 16.69 -6.01
CA VAL A 3 9.06 16.42 -4.95
C VAL A 3 9.40 17.32 -3.77
N ASP A 4 8.45 18.18 -3.43
CA ASP A 4 8.52 19.09 -2.27
C ASP A 4 8.90 18.30 -1.01
N GLU A 5 9.81 18.85 -0.21
CA GLU A 5 10.19 18.29 1.08
C GLU A 5 9.02 18.21 2.05
N SER A 6 8.09 19.17 1.95
CA SER A 6 6.83 19.13 2.69
C SER A 6 6.02 17.86 2.38
N ALA A 7 5.92 17.49 1.09
CA ALA A 7 5.13 16.33 0.67
C ALA A 7 5.71 14.99 1.19
N ALA A 8 7.03 14.87 1.23
CA ALA A 8 7.70 13.69 1.80
C ALA A 8 7.54 13.60 3.32
N LEU A 9 7.54 14.74 4.03
CA LEU A 9 7.28 14.80 5.47
C LEU A 9 5.84 14.39 5.80
N GLU A 10 4.87 14.91 5.06
CA GLU A 10 3.47 14.52 5.26
C GLU A 10 3.24 13.02 4.96
N SER A 11 3.94 12.48 3.95
CA SER A 11 3.91 11.04 3.67
C SER A 11 4.52 10.23 4.82
N LEU A 12 5.61 10.71 5.43
CA LEU A 12 6.19 10.09 6.61
C LEU A 12 5.20 10.07 7.79
N ASP A 13 4.50 11.17 8.06
CA ASP A 13 3.53 11.22 9.17
C ASP A 13 2.42 10.18 9.01
N ARG A 14 1.87 10.07 7.78
CA ARG A 14 0.87 9.04 7.45
C ARG A 14 1.42 7.63 7.61
N TYR A 15 2.65 7.40 7.15
CA TYR A 15 3.33 6.12 7.32
C TYR A 15 3.52 5.73 8.78
N LEU A 16 3.98 6.66 9.63
CA LEU A 16 4.17 6.41 11.06
C LEU A 16 2.83 6.11 11.76
N ALA A 17 1.76 6.83 11.39
CA ALA A 17 0.41 6.56 11.91
C ALA A 17 -0.08 5.15 11.53
N VAL A 18 0.14 4.73 10.28
CA VAL A 18 -0.22 3.36 9.83
C VAL A 18 0.64 2.31 10.54
N ARG A 19 1.95 2.49 10.66
CA ARG A 19 2.82 1.56 11.41
C ARG A 19 2.36 1.35 12.83
N LYS A 20 2.06 2.45 13.53
CA LYS A 20 1.54 2.41 14.88
C LYS A 20 0.22 1.65 14.93
N THR A 21 -0.70 1.92 14.01
CA THR A 21 -2.00 1.22 13.93
C THR A 21 -1.83 -0.30 13.72
N VAL A 22 -0.90 -0.71 12.84
CA VAL A 22 -0.59 -2.14 12.60
C VAL A 22 -0.04 -2.79 13.87
N ALA A 23 0.88 -2.11 14.56
CA ALA A 23 1.46 -2.58 15.82
C ALA A 23 0.40 -2.73 16.92
N ASP A 24 -0.43 -1.69 17.11
CA ASP A 24 -1.50 -1.64 18.11
C ASP A 24 -2.57 -2.71 17.85
N SER A 25 -2.78 -3.10 16.59
CA SER A 25 -3.68 -4.19 16.20
C SER A 25 -3.10 -5.60 16.43
N GLY A 26 -1.84 -5.69 16.87
CA GLY A 26 -1.13 -6.97 17.08
C GLY A 26 -0.78 -7.70 15.78
N CYS A 27 -0.71 -6.97 14.67
CA CYS A 27 -0.29 -7.47 13.36
C CYS A 27 1.20 -7.19 13.12
N ASP A 28 1.85 -8.06 12.36
CA ASP A 28 3.26 -7.93 12.00
C ASP A 28 3.44 -6.93 10.86
N CYS A 29 2.50 -6.92 9.92
CA CYS A 29 2.48 -6.02 8.78
C CYS A 29 1.07 -5.78 8.26
N LEU A 30 0.93 -4.70 7.49
CA LEU A 30 -0.18 -4.44 6.58
C LEU A 30 0.28 -4.70 5.15
N VAL A 31 -0.49 -5.48 4.39
CA VAL A 31 -0.25 -5.77 2.97
C VAL A 31 -1.28 -5.01 2.13
N LEU A 32 -0.79 -4.23 1.18
CA LEU A 32 -1.57 -3.52 0.17
C LEU A 32 -1.12 -4.04 -1.21
N VAL A 33 -2.04 -4.60 -1.98
CA VAL A 33 -1.79 -5.02 -3.37
C VAL A 33 -2.71 -4.22 -4.27
N CYS A 34 -2.15 -3.30 -5.04
CA CYS A 34 -2.91 -2.32 -5.82
C CYS A 34 -3.25 -2.81 -7.23
N GLY A 35 -2.61 -3.90 -7.67
CA GLY A 35 -2.71 -4.38 -9.03
C GLY A 35 -3.69 -5.52 -9.30
N PRO A 36 -3.64 -6.11 -10.51
CA PRO A 36 -4.49 -7.23 -10.90
C PRO A 36 -4.31 -8.45 -9.98
N ASP A 37 -3.12 -8.64 -9.39
CA ASP A 37 -2.87 -9.66 -8.37
C ASP A 37 -3.73 -9.49 -7.11
N GLY A 38 -4.08 -8.24 -6.79
CA GLY A 38 -5.01 -7.90 -5.72
C GLY A 38 -6.46 -7.85 -6.17
N SER A 39 -6.77 -8.29 -7.39
CA SER A 39 -8.07 -8.09 -8.06
C SER A 39 -8.48 -6.62 -8.10
N LEU A 40 -7.51 -5.72 -8.27
CA LEU A 40 -7.72 -4.27 -8.27
C LEU A 40 -8.46 -3.80 -7.01
N ASN A 41 -8.04 -4.31 -5.84
CA ASN A 41 -8.65 -3.99 -4.56
C ASN A 41 -8.63 -2.47 -4.30
N SER A 42 -9.81 -1.86 -4.44
CA SER A 42 -9.99 -0.42 -4.30
C SER A 42 -9.54 0.12 -2.94
N GLY A 43 -9.72 -0.65 -1.87
CA GLY A 43 -9.23 -0.29 -0.54
C GLY A 43 -7.70 -0.21 -0.48
N SER A 44 -7.01 -1.19 -1.07
CA SER A 44 -5.54 -1.19 -1.14
C SER A 44 -5.01 -0.02 -1.96
N VAL A 45 -5.63 0.28 -3.10
CA VAL A 45 -5.28 1.43 -3.95
C VAL A 45 -5.51 2.74 -3.19
N GLN A 46 -6.68 2.92 -2.56
CA GLN A 46 -6.98 4.11 -1.77
C GLN A 46 -6.01 4.30 -0.61
N CYS A 47 -5.67 3.23 0.12
CA CYS A 47 -4.68 3.28 1.19
C CYS A 47 -3.28 3.64 0.66
N ALA A 48 -2.85 3.08 -0.47
CA ALA A 48 -1.55 3.40 -1.07
C ALA A 48 -1.49 4.87 -1.53
N LEU A 49 -2.54 5.36 -2.19
CA LEU A 49 -2.66 6.76 -2.61
C LEU A 49 -2.67 7.71 -1.42
N HIS A 50 -3.43 7.38 -0.36
CA HIS A 50 -3.42 8.17 0.86
C HIS A 50 -2.01 8.20 1.48
N LEU A 51 -1.35 7.06 1.63
CA LEU A 51 0.00 6.98 2.20
C LEU A 51 1.02 7.80 1.41
N LEU A 52 1.06 7.60 0.09
CA LEU A 52 2.02 8.27 -0.78
C LEU A 52 1.66 9.75 -0.93
N TYR A 53 0.45 10.07 -1.39
CA TYR A 53 0.09 11.40 -1.88
C TYR A 53 -0.88 12.18 -0.98
N GLY A 54 -1.39 11.58 0.09
CA GLY A 54 -2.31 12.26 1.01
C GLY A 54 -3.74 12.36 0.49
N THR A 55 -4.05 11.76 -0.66
CA THR A 55 -5.38 11.77 -1.27
C THR A 55 -6.44 11.28 -0.27
N SER A 56 -7.55 12.01 -0.14
CA SER A 56 -8.59 11.65 0.83
C SER A 56 -9.99 12.17 0.47
N GLY A 57 -11.01 11.61 1.14
CA GLY A 57 -12.39 12.10 1.01
C GLY A 57 -12.92 12.01 -0.43
N ARG A 58 -13.37 13.15 -0.98
CA ARG A 58 -13.99 13.22 -2.31
C ARG A 58 -13.00 13.00 -3.46
N GLU A 59 -11.71 13.20 -3.21
CA GLU A 59 -10.66 12.98 -4.20
C GLU A 59 -10.57 11.50 -4.59
N LEU A 60 -10.99 10.59 -3.71
CA LEU A 60 -11.01 9.13 -3.94
C LEU A 60 -12.19 8.67 -4.82
N ILE A 61 -13.00 9.59 -5.36
CA ILE A 61 -14.26 9.30 -6.09
C ILE A 61 -14.24 9.90 -7.52
N GLY A 62 -13.15 10.58 -7.92
CA GLY A 62 -13.06 11.33 -9.20
C GLY A 62 -12.20 10.67 -10.29
N SER A 63 -12.15 11.30 -11.47
CA SER A 63 -11.27 10.87 -12.58
C SER A 63 -9.78 10.94 -12.22
N GLU A 64 -9.39 11.91 -11.40
CA GLU A 64 -8.01 12.04 -10.90
C GLU A 64 -7.58 10.83 -10.07
N PHE A 65 -8.52 10.18 -9.35
CA PHE A 65 -8.26 8.92 -8.68
C PHE A 65 -8.00 7.79 -9.67
N SER A 66 -8.74 7.75 -10.79
CA SER A 66 -8.53 6.73 -11.84
C SER A 66 -7.13 6.84 -12.44
N ASP A 67 -6.71 8.05 -12.81
CA ASP A 67 -5.39 8.27 -13.41
C ASP A 67 -4.27 7.88 -12.44
N MET A 68 -4.40 8.25 -11.16
CA MET A 68 -3.42 7.87 -10.13
C MET A 68 -3.49 6.39 -9.76
N ALA A 69 -4.66 5.76 -9.81
CA ALA A 69 -4.82 4.32 -9.58
C ALA A 69 -4.14 3.52 -10.68
N ASP A 70 -4.26 3.95 -11.93
CA ASP A 70 -3.61 3.32 -13.08
C ASP A 70 -2.07 3.40 -12.97
N GLU A 71 -1.52 4.53 -12.48
CA GLU A 71 -0.08 4.64 -12.18
C GLU A 71 0.40 3.65 -11.10
N LEU A 72 -0.47 3.27 -10.16
CA LEU A 72 -0.15 2.33 -9.08
C LEU A 72 -0.66 0.91 -9.34
N SER A 73 -1.15 0.64 -10.55
CA SER A 73 -1.75 -0.66 -10.96
C SER A 73 -0.79 -1.84 -10.87
N GLU A 74 0.50 -1.60 -10.65
CA GLU A 74 1.52 -2.63 -10.54
C GLU A 74 2.40 -2.41 -9.31
N LEU A 75 1.76 -1.98 -8.21
CA LEU A 75 2.40 -1.72 -6.93
C LEU A 75 1.87 -2.65 -5.82
N PHE A 76 2.78 -3.12 -4.98
CA PHE A 76 2.44 -3.61 -3.66
C PHE A 76 3.26 -2.92 -2.58
N MET A 77 2.67 -2.79 -1.40
CA MET A 77 3.32 -2.25 -0.21
C MET A 77 3.10 -3.17 0.98
N ILE A 78 4.17 -3.38 1.75
CA ILE A 78 4.16 -4.11 3.00
C ILE A 78 4.69 -3.17 4.06
N VAL A 79 3.78 -2.67 4.90
CA VAL A 79 4.10 -1.73 5.98
C VAL A 79 4.28 -2.53 7.27
N SER A 80 5.48 -2.54 7.83
CA SER A 80 5.76 -3.32 9.04
C SER A 80 5.31 -2.60 10.32
N GLY A 81 4.55 -3.29 11.16
CA GLY A 81 4.22 -2.83 12.52
C GLY A 81 5.32 -3.13 13.55
N LYS A 82 6.29 -3.99 13.21
CA LYS A 82 7.38 -4.36 14.12
C LYS A 82 8.46 -3.29 14.15
N GLU A 83 8.93 -2.96 15.35
CA GLU A 83 10.12 -2.13 15.53
C GLU A 83 11.36 -2.83 14.94
N GLY A 84 12.25 -2.06 14.31
CA GLY A 84 13.46 -2.58 13.66
C GLY A 84 13.24 -3.40 12.38
N SER A 85 11.98 -3.67 12.00
CA SER A 85 11.65 -4.40 10.77
C SER A 85 11.48 -3.45 9.58
N TRP A 86 11.83 -3.95 8.39
CA TRP A 86 11.76 -3.17 7.17
C TRP A 86 10.36 -3.20 6.57
N SER A 87 9.90 -2.05 6.07
CA SER A 87 8.79 -1.98 5.13
C SER A 87 9.30 -2.18 3.71
N THR A 88 8.47 -2.74 2.85
CA THR A 88 8.85 -3.04 1.47
C THR A 88 7.83 -2.48 0.51
N ILE A 89 8.31 -1.87 -0.57
CA ILE A 89 7.50 -1.38 -1.68
C ILE A 89 8.08 -2.00 -2.94
N PHE A 90 7.22 -2.54 -3.78
CA PHE A 90 7.57 -2.94 -5.14
C PHE A 90 6.69 -2.16 -6.10
N CYS A 91 7.28 -1.68 -7.19
CA CYS A 91 6.59 -0.90 -8.21
C CYS A 91 7.27 -1.04 -9.57
N GLN A 92 6.64 -0.56 -10.63
CA GLN A 92 7.29 -0.48 -11.94
C GLN A 92 8.40 0.59 -11.97
N ASP A 93 9.40 0.37 -12.81
CA ASP A 93 10.47 1.34 -13.07
C ASP A 93 9.94 2.73 -13.50
N ALA A 94 8.81 2.78 -14.21
CA ALA A 94 8.20 4.03 -14.65
C ALA A 94 7.81 4.97 -13.49
N VAL A 95 7.46 4.41 -12.32
CA VAL A 95 6.99 5.18 -11.15
C VAL A 95 7.98 5.19 -9.99
N VAL A 96 9.09 4.43 -10.07
CA VAL A 96 10.06 4.29 -8.97
C VAL A 96 10.61 5.63 -8.49
N SER A 97 10.92 6.56 -9.40
CA SER A 97 11.44 7.87 -9.03
C SER A 97 10.46 8.68 -8.17
N LYS A 98 9.15 8.58 -8.46
CA LYS A 98 8.09 9.26 -7.72
C LYS A 98 7.89 8.60 -6.35
N VAL A 99 7.78 7.27 -6.32
CA VAL A 99 7.65 6.48 -5.09
C VAL A 99 8.84 6.74 -4.16
N SER A 100 10.07 6.57 -4.64
CA SER A 100 11.29 6.81 -3.87
C SER A 100 11.36 8.23 -3.32
N ALA A 101 10.91 9.23 -4.08
CA ALA A 101 10.93 10.61 -3.62
C ALA A 101 9.91 10.88 -2.50
N MET A 102 8.73 10.25 -2.54
CA MET A 102 7.72 10.33 -1.48
C MET A 102 8.14 9.57 -0.21
N THR A 103 8.78 8.41 -0.38
CA THR A 103 9.11 7.49 0.73
C THR A 103 10.53 7.69 1.25
N ARG A 104 11.28 8.69 0.76
CA ARG A 104 12.70 8.89 1.11
C ARG A 104 12.97 9.10 2.60
N LEU A 105 11.98 9.62 3.33
CA LEU A 105 12.08 9.88 4.77
C LEU A 105 11.56 8.72 5.61
N TRP A 106 10.99 7.67 4.99
CA TRP A 106 10.43 6.54 5.72
C TRP A 106 11.55 5.69 6.34
N PRO A 107 11.56 5.49 7.67
CA PRO A 107 12.59 4.69 8.31
C PRO A 107 12.49 3.22 7.87
N SER A 108 13.65 2.61 7.59
CA SER A 108 13.78 1.19 7.24
C SER A 108 12.81 0.76 6.13
N THR A 109 12.81 1.46 5.00
CA THR A 109 11.99 1.11 3.83
C THR A 109 12.86 0.68 2.65
N LEU A 110 12.53 -0.46 2.04
CA LEU A 110 13.12 -0.94 0.79
C LEU A 110 12.15 -0.66 -0.35
N VAL A 111 12.65 -0.01 -1.41
CA VAL A 111 11.91 0.18 -2.66
C VAL A 111 12.60 -0.68 -3.72
N PHE A 112 11.84 -1.62 -4.27
CA PHE A 112 12.23 -2.45 -5.40
C PHE A 112 11.47 -1.98 -6.64
N SER A 113 12.13 -2.09 -7.79
CA SER A 113 11.47 -1.87 -9.07
C SER A 113 11.94 -2.86 -10.12
N ALA A 114 11.09 -3.07 -11.11
CA ALA A 114 11.35 -3.90 -12.25
C ALA A 114 10.74 -3.28 -13.51
N ASP A 115 11.37 -3.56 -14.66
CA ASP A 115 10.91 -3.14 -15.97
C ASP A 115 9.99 -4.21 -16.55
N MET A 116 8.69 -3.90 -16.65
CA MET A 116 7.67 -4.81 -17.15
C MET A 116 7.75 -5.00 -18.67
N ASP A 117 8.32 -4.04 -19.42
CA ASP A 117 8.29 -4.04 -20.89
C ASP A 117 9.34 -4.96 -21.53
N LYS A 118 10.34 -5.38 -20.74
CA LYS A 118 11.47 -6.18 -21.25
C LYS A 118 11.23 -7.69 -21.18
N ASP A 119 10.68 -8.17 -20.08
CA ASP A 119 10.43 -9.61 -19.84
C ASP A 119 9.45 -9.78 -18.67
N ILE A 120 8.22 -10.18 -19.00
CA ILE A 120 7.14 -10.35 -18.01
C ILE A 120 7.42 -11.48 -17.02
N ASP A 121 8.08 -12.56 -17.47
CA ASP A 121 8.38 -13.70 -16.59
C ASP A 121 9.44 -13.30 -15.54
N THR A 122 10.43 -12.50 -15.97
CA THR A 122 11.42 -11.92 -15.06
C THR A 122 10.77 -10.92 -14.10
N TYR A 123 9.87 -10.08 -14.59
CA TYR A 123 9.12 -9.12 -13.77
C TYR A 123 8.32 -9.84 -12.67
N ASP A 124 7.52 -10.83 -13.03
CA ASP A 124 6.69 -11.61 -12.09
C ASP A 124 7.54 -12.38 -11.09
N SER A 125 8.67 -12.94 -11.53
CA SER A 125 9.63 -13.62 -10.65
C SER A 125 10.23 -12.67 -9.62
N GLN A 126 10.60 -11.45 -10.03
CA GLN A 126 11.15 -10.43 -9.13
C GLN A 126 10.10 -9.90 -8.15
N LYS A 127 8.88 -9.63 -8.63
CA LYS A 127 7.73 -9.22 -7.82
C LYS A 127 7.42 -10.26 -6.75
N THR A 128 7.33 -11.53 -7.15
CA THR A 128 7.08 -12.66 -6.24
C THR A 128 8.21 -12.83 -5.23
N ALA A 129 9.47 -12.75 -5.66
CA ALA A 129 10.62 -12.87 -4.77
C ALA A 129 10.66 -11.74 -3.73
N ALA A 130 10.36 -10.50 -4.13
CA ALA A 130 10.27 -9.36 -3.23
C ALA A 130 9.13 -9.53 -2.22
N PHE A 131 7.97 -10.03 -2.66
CA PHE A 131 6.82 -10.29 -1.80
C PHE A 131 7.11 -11.38 -0.75
N ILE A 132 7.64 -12.53 -1.17
CA ILE A 132 8.03 -13.63 -0.28
C ILE A 132 9.08 -13.17 0.73
N ARG A 133 10.09 -12.41 0.27
CA ARG A 133 11.14 -11.89 1.14
C ARG A 133 10.57 -10.95 2.20
N ALA A 134 9.67 -10.07 1.83
CA ALA A 134 9.07 -9.09 2.73
C ALA A 134 8.13 -9.73 3.78
N LEU A 135 7.50 -10.86 3.46
CA LEU A 135 6.64 -11.60 4.38
C LEU A 135 7.39 -12.69 5.17
N SER A 136 8.67 -12.91 4.90
CA SER A 136 9.46 -13.91 5.61
C SER A 136 9.50 -13.61 7.12
N GLY A 137 9.09 -14.57 7.94
CA GLY A 137 9.01 -14.39 9.40
C GLY A 137 7.77 -13.60 9.90
N THR A 138 6.81 -13.30 9.02
CA THR A 138 5.50 -12.77 9.42
C THR A 138 4.52 -13.91 9.73
N THR A 139 3.66 -13.67 10.71
CA THR A 139 2.68 -14.61 11.26
C THR A 139 1.27 -14.03 11.27
N ARG A 140 1.14 -12.72 11.50
CA ARG A 140 -0.13 -12.01 11.55
C ARG A 140 -0.10 -10.88 10.54
N ILE A 141 -0.95 -10.97 9.54
CA ILE A 141 -0.98 -10.02 8.43
C ILE A 141 -2.33 -9.30 8.45
N ALA A 142 -2.30 -7.98 8.45
CA ALA A 142 -3.45 -7.16 8.16
C ALA A 142 -3.57 -6.99 6.64
N VAL A 143 -4.79 -7.09 6.13
CA VAL A 143 -5.11 -6.86 4.73
C VAL A 143 -6.19 -5.79 4.65
N CYS A 144 -6.09 -4.91 3.65
CA CYS A 144 -7.14 -3.93 3.39
C CYS A 144 -8.27 -4.59 2.61
N PRO A 145 -9.49 -4.73 3.17
CA PRO A 145 -10.62 -5.29 2.43
C PRO A 145 -11.00 -4.36 1.28
N SER A 146 -11.45 -4.94 0.16
CA SER A 146 -12.03 -4.14 -0.92
C SER A 146 -13.31 -3.47 -0.44
N CYS A 147 -13.53 -2.23 -0.85
CA CYS A 147 -14.81 -1.55 -0.64
C CYS A 147 -15.82 -2.02 -1.69
N GLU A 148 -16.06 -3.33 -1.81
CA GLU A 148 -17.25 -3.81 -2.51
C GLU A 148 -18.44 -3.63 -1.57
N SER A 149 -19.08 -2.47 -1.64
CA SER A 149 -20.42 -2.31 -1.07
C SER A 149 -21.39 -1.98 -2.19
N SER A 150 -22.25 -2.96 -2.44
CA SER A 150 -23.68 -2.73 -2.56
C SER A 150 -24.11 -1.60 -1.61
N ILE A 151 -24.13 -0.38 -2.12
CA ILE A 151 -24.83 0.75 -1.50
C ILE A 151 -26.33 0.44 -1.68
N SER A 152 -26.87 -0.45 -0.85
CA SER A 152 -28.28 -0.38 -0.49
C SER A 152 -28.36 0.69 0.60
N SER A 153 -29.24 1.66 0.40
CA SER A 153 -29.36 2.95 1.07
C SER A 153 -29.74 2.92 2.57
N ARG A 154 -29.21 1.99 3.35
CA ARG A 154 -29.39 1.91 4.80
C ARG A 154 -28.05 1.58 5.44
N SER A 155 -27.31 2.60 5.86
CA SER A 155 -26.32 2.63 6.96
C SER A 155 -25.41 3.84 6.77
N ILE A 156 -25.99 5.04 6.77
CA ILE A 156 -25.24 6.25 7.15
C ILE A 156 -25.46 6.39 8.64
N GLU A 157 -24.79 5.55 9.42
CA GLU A 157 -24.56 5.69 10.86
C GLU A 157 -23.79 4.43 11.31
N ALA A 158 -22.65 4.62 11.96
CA ALA A 158 -21.69 3.61 12.43
C ALA A 158 -20.69 3.05 11.40
N ALA A 159 -19.53 3.71 11.26
CA ALA A 159 -18.28 3.03 10.88
C ALA A 159 -17.04 3.79 11.40
N GLY A 160 -16.95 3.94 12.72
CA GLY A 160 -15.72 4.27 13.44
C GLY A 160 -14.89 3.01 13.76
N GLY A 161 -14.74 2.10 12.81
CA GLY A 161 -14.09 0.81 13.05
C GLY A 161 -13.49 0.25 11.77
N VAL A 162 -12.18 0.26 11.68
CA VAL A 162 -11.43 -0.46 10.65
C VAL A 162 -11.67 -1.96 10.89
N GLY A 163 -12.44 -2.60 10.01
CA GLY A 163 -12.69 -4.03 10.05
C GLY A 163 -11.44 -4.81 9.65
N CYS A 164 -10.70 -5.31 10.64
CA CYS A 164 -9.58 -6.21 10.42
C CYS A 164 -10.10 -7.66 10.27
N GLN A 165 -10.07 -8.22 9.06
CA GLN A 165 -10.36 -9.65 8.86
C GLN A 165 -9.07 -10.45 9.00
N TYR A 166 -9.00 -11.30 10.03
CA TYR A 166 -7.85 -12.15 10.30
C TYR A 166 -7.92 -13.44 9.48
N TRP A 167 -6.86 -13.73 8.72
CA TRP A 167 -6.62 -15.07 8.19
C TRP A 167 -5.49 -15.72 8.98
N ALA A 168 -5.85 -16.60 9.93
CA ALA A 168 -4.89 -17.45 10.61
C ALA A 168 -4.67 -18.73 9.78
N ARG A 169 -3.40 -19.06 9.46
CA ARG A 169 -3.08 -20.41 8.99
C ARG A 169 -3.23 -21.38 10.16
N LYS A 170 -4.01 -22.45 9.95
CA LYS A 170 -4.02 -23.64 10.83
C LYS A 170 -2.73 -24.43 10.68
#